data_AF-A0A4D6HLR1-F1
#
_entry.id   AF-A0A4D6HLR1-F1
#
_cell.length_a   1.000
_cell.length_b   1.000
_cell.length_c   1.000
_cell.angle_alpha   90.00
_cell.angle_beta   90.00
_cell.angle_gamma   90.00
#
_symmetry.space_group_name_H-M   'P 1'
#
loop_
_entity.id
_entity.type
_entity.pdbx_description
1 polymer ?
#
loop_
_entity_poly.entity_id
_entity_poly.type
_entity_poly.pdbx_seq_one_letter_code
_entity_poly.pdbx_strand_id
1 'polypeptide(L)'
;MYEKPISRPKRDPFDALVDVLAAATRYDLHLVIVPVAFAVALVAASVLGVSIVQAMLIAAPIGVFVIIDACYLNPPVDQGSP
;
A
#
# COMPACT_ATOMS: atom_id res chain seq x y z
N MET A 1 1.13 24.86 43.35
CA MET A 1 2.07 24.20 42.42
C MET A 1 1.42 24.32 41.04
N TYR A 2 1.94 25.18 40.16
CA TYR A 2 1.32 25.47 38.86
C TYR A 2 1.94 24.51 37.83
N GLU A 3 1.22 23.47 37.44
CA GLU A 3 1.67 22.58 36.39
C GLU A 3 1.57 23.30 35.03
N LYS A 4 2.72 23.52 34.39
CA LYS A 4 2.76 23.97 33.00
C LYS A 4 2.20 22.83 32.14
N PRO A 5 1.11 23.05 31.37
CA PRO A 5 0.68 22.05 30.40
C PRO A 5 1.81 21.86 29.40
N ILE A 6 2.34 20.64 29.34
CA ILE A 6 3.36 20.24 28.39
C ILE A 6 2.72 20.39 27.01
N SER A 7 3.04 21.49 26.31
CA SER A 7 2.68 21.67 24.91
C SER A 7 3.31 20.52 24.13
N ARG A 8 2.52 19.48 23.87
CA ARG A 8 2.87 18.39 22.97
C ARG A 8 3.27 19.06 21.65
N PRO A 9 4.52 18.91 21.15
CA PRO A 9 4.88 19.47 19.87
C PRO A 9 3.88 18.92 18.85
N LYS A 10 3.18 19.82 18.16
CA LYS A 10 2.22 19.48 17.12
C LYS A 10 3.02 18.79 16.02
N ARG A 11 3.05 17.45 16.07
CA ARG A 11 3.69 16.62 15.04
C ARG A 11 3.10 17.04 13.71
N ASP A 12 3.95 17.42 12.77
CA ASP A 12 3.50 17.81 11.45
C ASP A 12 2.80 16.59 10.79
N PRO A 13 1.65 16.78 10.14
CA PRO A 13 0.93 15.67 9.51
C PRO A 13 1.78 14.97 8.43
N PHE A 14 2.70 15.67 7.77
CA PHE A 14 3.63 15.07 6.82
C PHE A 14 4.68 14.24 7.54
N ASP A 15 5.24 14.71 8.66
CA ASP A 15 6.19 13.92 9.46
C ASP A 15 5.54 12.61 9.95
N ALA A 16 4.27 12.67 10.37
CA ALA A 16 3.53 11.47 10.75
C ALA A 16 3.31 10.51 9.57
N LEU A 17 3.03 11.04 8.37
CA LEU A 17 2.89 10.22 7.16
C LEU A 17 4.22 9.56 6.77
N VAL A 18 5.31 10.31 6.84
CA VAL A 18 6.67 9.81 6.56
C VAL A 18 7.07 8.74 7.56
N ASP A 19 6.78 8.91 8.85
CA ASP A 19 7.00 7.89 9.88
C ASP A 19 6.22 6.59 9.56
N VAL A 20 4.96 6.71 9.12
CA VAL A 20 4.15 5.54 8.70
C VAL A 20 4.70 4.88 7.45
N LEU A 21 5.12 5.67 6.46
CA LEU A 21 5.71 5.17 5.23
C LEU A 21 7.08 4.51 5.47
N ALA A 22 7.85 5.04 6.42
CA ALA A 22 9.14 4.48 6.85
C ALA A 22 8.97 3.19 7.67
N ALA A 23 7.87 3.06 8.40
CA ALA A 23 7.49 1.83 9.10
C ALA A 23 6.84 0.78 8.17
N ALA A 24 6.46 1.16 6.94
CA ALA A 24 5.82 0.26 5.99
C ALA A 24 6.77 -0.87 5.61
N THR A 25 6.24 -2.09 5.65
CA THR A 25 6.96 -3.31 5.29
C THR A 25 6.78 -3.64 3.81
N ARG A 26 7.59 -4.59 3.31
CA ARG A 26 7.44 -5.12 1.94
C ARG A 26 6.01 -5.60 1.67
N TYR A 27 5.33 -6.15 2.67
CA TYR A 27 3.96 -6.66 2.55
C TYR A 27 2.90 -5.54 2.49
N ASP A 28 3.14 -4.41 3.16
CA ASP A 28 2.28 -3.22 3.02
C ASP A 28 2.34 -2.67 1.59
N LEU A 29 3.51 -2.79 0.95
CA LEU A 29 3.71 -2.39 -0.43
C LEU A 29 2.91 -3.28 -1.40
N HIS A 30 2.80 -4.59 -1.13
CA HIS A 30 1.95 -5.50 -1.89
C HIS A 30 0.47 -5.12 -1.78
N LEU A 31 0.03 -4.75 -0.57
CA LEU A 31 -1.34 -4.31 -0.31
C LEU A 31 -1.69 -3.02 -1.08
N VAL A 32 -0.72 -2.14 -1.30
CA VAL A 32 -0.91 -0.90 -2.08
C VAL A 32 -0.84 -1.17 -3.59
N ILE A 33 0.03 -2.08 -4.06
CA ILE A 33 0.20 -2.34 -5.50
C ILE A 33 -1.09 -2.82 -6.16
N VAL A 34 -1.83 -3.73 -5.52
CA VAL A 34 -3.07 -4.29 -6.10
C VAL A 34 -4.10 -3.19 -6.42
N PRO A 35 -4.59 -2.38 -5.46
CA PRO A 35 -5.57 -1.35 -5.76
C PRO A 35 -5.02 -0.28 -6.72
N VAL A 36 -3.73 0.04 -6.65
CA VAL A 36 -3.10 0.99 -7.59
C VAL A 36 -3.13 0.46 -9.01
N ALA A 37 -2.82 -0.82 -9.24
CA ALA A 37 -2.86 -1.41 -10.57
C ALA A 37 -4.27 -1.35 -11.19
N PHE A 38 -5.31 -1.64 -10.40
CA PHE A 38 -6.69 -1.53 -10.86
C PHE A 38 -7.12 -0.06 -11.08
N ALA A 39 -6.69 0.87 -10.22
CA ALA A 39 -6.95 2.29 -10.42
C ALA A 39 -6.30 2.81 -11.71
N VAL A 40 -5.05 2.44 -11.98
CA VAL A 40 -4.34 2.78 -13.23
C VAL A 40 -5.07 2.19 -14.43
N ALA A 41 -5.51 0.94 -14.36
CA ALA A 41 -6.28 0.33 -15.45
C ALA A 41 -7.62 1.03 -15.69
N LEU A 42 -8.30 1.49 -14.64
CA LEU A 42 -9.54 2.26 -14.77
C LEU A 42 -9.30 3.63 -15.42
N VAL A 43 -8.23 4.33 -15.02
CA VAL A 43 -7.82 5.60 -15.64
C VAL A 43 -7.41 5.38 -17.09
N ALA A 44 -6.69 4.31 -17.40
CA ALA A 44 -6.32 3.96 -18.76
C ALA A 44 -7.57 3.69 -19.61
N ALA A 45 -8.53 2.92 -19.11
CA ALA A 45 -9.80 2.67 -19.80
C ALA A 45 -10.56 3.96 -20.09
N SER A 46 -10.62 4.89 -19.13
CA SER A 46 -11.35 6.15 -19.29
C SER A 46 -10.65 7.15 -20.22
N VAL A 47 -9.32 7.25 -20.17
CA VAL A 47 -8.54 8.21 -20.96
C VAL A 47 -8.28 7.72 -22.38
N LEU A 48 -7.98 6.42 -22.55
CA LEU A 48 -7.64 5.83 -23.85
C LEU A 48 -8.87 5.26 -24.57
N GLY A 49 -10.04 5.25 -23.94
CA GLY A 49 -11.28 4.72 -24.50
C GLY A 49 -11.27 3.20 -24.70
N VAL A 50 -10.36 2.49 -24.02
CA VAL A 50 -10.24 1.03 -24.08
C VAL A 50 -11.37 0.39 -23.27
N SER A 51 -11.85 -0.78 -23.71
CA SER A 51 -12.83 -1.56 -22.95
C SER A 51 -12.37 -1.76 -21.50
N ILE A 52 -13.24 -1.40 -20.55
CA ILE A 52 -13.02 -1.61 -19.11
C ILE A 52 -12.70 -3.09 -18.84
N VAL A 53 -13.41 -4.01 -19.47
CA VAL A 53 -13.19 -5.45 -19.31
C VAL A 53 -11.77 -5.83 -19.74
N GLN A 54 -11.30 -5.28 -20.87
CA GLN A 54 -9.94 -5.53 -21.36
C GLN A 54 -8.88 -4.93 -20.45
N ALA A 55 -9.08 -3.71 -19.94
CA ALA A 55 -8.17 -3.07 -19.00
C ALA A 55 -8.09 -3.83 -17.66
N MET A 56 -9.22 -4.28 -17.13
CA MET A 56 -9.28 -5.09 -15.90
C MET A 56 -8.63 -6.46 -16.09
N LEU A 57 -8.77 -7.08 -17.26
CA LEU A 57 -8.10 -8.34 -17.60
C LEU A 57 -6.57 -8.21 -17.58
N ILE A 58 -6.02 -7.04 -17.92
CA ILE A 58 -4.58 -6.78 -17.84
C ILE A 58 -4.13 -6.52 -16.40
N ALA A 59 -4.97 -5.88 -15.58
CA ALA A 59 -4.66 -5.63 -14.17
C ALA A 59 -4.73 -6.90 -13.30
N ALA A 60 -5.66 -7.81 -13.60
CA ALA A 60 -5.85 -9.06 -12.87
C ALA A 60 -4.57 -9.90 -12.68
N PRO A 61 -3.74 -10.20 -13.71
CA PRO A 61 -2.51 -10.96 -13.53
C PRO A 61 -1.51 -10.26 -12.62
N ILE A 62 -1.46 -8.92 -12.60
CA ILE A 62 -0.61 -8.16 -11.67
C ILE A 62 -1.00 -8.50 -10.23
N GLY A 63 -2.30 -8.47 -9.91
CA GLY A 63 -2.81 -8.87 -8.61
C GLY A 63 -2.45 -10.33 -8.24
N VAL A 64 -2.58 -11.25 -9.21
CA VAL A 64 -2.20 -12.66 -9.01
C VAL A 64 -0.71 -12.80 -8.72
N PHE A 65 0.17 -12.13 -9.46
CA PHE A 65 1.62 -12.17 -9.22
C PHE A 65 1.98 -11.63 -7.83
N VAL A 66 1.35 -10.54 -7.40
CA VAL A 66 1.54 -9.98 -6.05
C VAL A 66 1.13 -10.98 -4.97
N ILE A 67 -0.01 -11.67 -5.14
CA ILE A 67 -0.45 -12.71 -4.20
C ILE A 67 0.53 -13.90 -4.19
N ILE A 68 0.99 -14.34 -5.36
CA ILE A 68 1.97 -15.42 -5.47
C ILE A 68 3.28 -15.05 -4.75
N ASP A 69 3.79 -13.84 -4.96
CA ASP A 69 5.02 -13.39 -4.31
C ASP A 69 4.85 -13.33 -2.79
N ALA A 70 3.78 -12.67 -2.33
CA ALA A 70 3.55 -12.45 -0.90
C ALA A 70 3.25 -13.75 -0.13
N CYS A 71 2.49 -14.67 -0.73
CA CYS A 71 2.00 -15.86 -0.03
C CYS A 71 2.86 -17.11 -0.25
N TYR A 72 3.57 -17.23 -1.38
CA TYR A 72 4.23 -18.47 -1.77
C TYR A 72 5.75 -18.34 -2.00
N LEU A 73 6.22 -17.28 -2.66
CA LEU A 73 7.66 -17.13 -2.93
C LEU A 73 8.40 -16.56 -1.72
N ASN A 74 7.79 -15.58 -1.06
CA ASN A 74 8.41 -14.87 0.03
C ASN A 74 7.44 -14.73 1.22
N PRO A 75 6.92 -15.85 1.75
CA PRO A 75 5.95 -15.83 2.83
C PRO A 75 6.55 -15.12 4.06
N PRO A 76 5.73 -14.39 4.83
CA PRO A 76 6.19 -13.80 6.08
C PRO A 76 6.66 -14.92 7.00
N VAL A 77 7.98 -14.98 7.21
CA VAL A 77 8.58 -15.89 8.18
C VAL A 77 8.35 -15.25 9.54
N ASP A 78 7.58 -15.90 10.41
CA ASP A 78 7.41 -15.44 11.79
C ASP A 78 8.81 -15.28 12.41
N GLN A 79 9.19 -14.04 12.72
CA GLN A 79 10.51 -13.72 13.28
C GLN A 79 10.58 -13.89 14.81
N GLY A 80 9.71 -14.71 15.38
CA GLY A 80 9.83 -15.19 16.75
C GLY A 80 8.63 -14.83 17.60
N SER A 81 7.70 -15.77 17.69
CA SER A 81 6.97 -15.98 18.94
C SER A 81 7.94 -16.64 19.94
N PRO A 82 8.27 -16.02 21.09
CA PRO A 82 9.03 -16.68 22.16
C PRO A 82 8.26 -17.86 22.79
#